data_AF-A0A7S1Y7Z5-F1
#
_entry.id   AF-A0A7S1Y7Z5-F1
#
_cell.length_a   1.000
_cell.length_b   1.000
_cell.length_c   1.000
_cell.angle_alpha   90.00
_cell.angle_beta   90.00
_cell.angle_gamma   90.00
#
_symmetry.space_group_name_H-M   'P 1'
#
loop_
_entity.id
_entity.type
_entity.pdbx_description
1 polymer ?
#
loop_
_entity_poly.entity_id
_entity_poly.type
_entity_poly.pdbx_seq_one_letter_code
_entity_poly.pdbx_strand_id
1 'polypeptide(L)'
;NLKFIHVSTLPLEERPALDKVAPIKKHVEEDLAPAQLANRNHNMTHTDFDAADVIPSEWVRRKMGANGLHNWRKHTTSELIVLGDSLLRPLSLDSITIFAARPPELRFIRNPALYFEWFARRPMDNFTNEPTLKQRERLELMIDYSYQKTHWIDATNHQIQLRRAALTDVVDYVEGL
;
A
#
# COMPACT_ATOMS: atom_id res chain seq x y z
N ASN A 1 10.32 35.19 3.08
CA ASN A 1 9.23 34.74 3.96
C ASN A 1 9.21 33.23 4.03
N LEU A 2 9.82 32.65 5.08
CA LEU A 2 9.74 31.21 5.36
C LEU A 2 8.42 30.94 6.08
N LYS A 3 7.57 30.08 5.50
CA LYS A 3 6.29 29.69 6.09
C LYS A 3 6.48 28.33 6.74
N PHE A 4 6.59 28.30 8.07
CA PHE A 4 6.71 27.06 8.81
C PHE A 4 5.33 26.40 8.92
N ILE A 5 5.21 25.19 8.40
CA ILE A 5 4.00 24.37 8.53
C ILE A 5 4.21 23.51 9.78
N HIS A 6 3.30 23.62 10.74
CA HIS A 6 3.33 22.76 11.92
C HIS A 6 2.96 21.33 11.49
N VAL A 7 3.96 20.45 11.44
CA VAL A 7 3.76 19.01 11.32
C VAL A 7 3.64 18.48 12.74
N SER A 8 2.56 17.77 13.04
CA SER A 8 2.36 17.16 14.36
C SER A 8 3.53 16.23 14.69
N THR A 9 4.25 16.55 15.78
CA THR A 9 5.40 15.79 16.30
C THR A 9 4.99 14.74 17.33
N LEU A 10 3.69 14.48 17.49
CA LEU A 10 3.23 13.47 18.45
C LEU A 10 3.84 12.11 18.08
N PRO A 11 4.38 11.37 19.07
CA PRO A 11 4.75 9.97 18.91
C PRO A 11 3.65 9.21 18.20
N LEU A 12 4.03 8.24 17.36
CA LEU A 12 3.08 7.50 16.53
C LEU A 12 1.94 6.85 17.36
N GLU A 13 2.26 6.49 18.60
CA GLU A 13 1.36 5.92 19.62
C GLU A 13 0.27 6.88 20.10
N GLU A 14 0.49 8.20 19.99
CA GLU A 14 -0.41 9.24 20.49
C GLU A 14 -1.29 9.84 19.37
N ARG A 15 -1.18 9.32 18.14
CA ARG A 15 -2.01 9.78 17.02
C ARG A 15 -3.40 9.15 17.10
N PRO A 16 -4.47 9.92 16.88
CA PRO A 16 -5.82 9.37 16.85
C PRO A 16 -5.94 8.34 15.73
N ALA A 17 -6.26 7.10 16.09
CA ALA A 17 -6.45 5.98 15.19
C ALA A 17 -7.69 5.18 15.59
N LEU A 18 -8.35 4.57 14.61
CA LEU A 18 -9.43 3.62 14.83
C LEU A 18 -8.87 2.22 14.99
N ASP A 19 -9.31 1.50 16.02
CA ASP A 19 -8.97 0.11 16.22
C ASP A 19 -9.46 -0.75 15.05
N LYS A 20 -8.59 -1.65 14.57
CA LYS A 20 -8.87 -2.60 13.50
C LYS A 20 -8.23 -3.95 13.82
N VAL A 21 -8.78 -5.03 13.25
CA VAL A 21 -8.10 -6.33 13.27
C VAL A 21 -6.86 -6.23 12.37
N ALA A 22 -5.68 -6.55 12.90
CA ALA A 22 -4.42 -6.52 12.17
C ALA A 22 -4.51 -7.40 10.89
N PRO A 23 -4.21 -6.85 9.69
CA PRO A 23 -4.34 -7.56 8.42
C PRO A 23 -3.61 -8.91 8.36
N ILE A 24 -2.44 -9.01 9.00
CA ILE A 24 -1.65 -10.26 9.04
C ILE A 24 -2.39 -11.41 9.71
N LYS A 25 -3.23 -11.14 10.71
CA LYS A 25 -4.00 -12.22 11.37
C LYS A 25 -4.92 -12.93 10.38
N LYS A 26 -5.52 -12.19 9.44
CA LYS A 26 -6.39 -12.76 8.40
C LYS A 26 -5.61 -13.60 7.38
N HIS A 27 -4.49 -13.08 6.87
CA HIS A 27 -3.70 -13.79 5.86
C HIS A 27 -3.04 -15.07 6.40
N VAL A 28 -2.56 -15.04 7.65
CA VAL A 28 -1.88 -16.21 8.23
C VAL A 28 -2.87 -17.31 8.68
N GLU A 29 -4.12 -16.97 8.97
CA GLU A 29 -5.18 -17.95 9.27
C GLU A 29 -5.63 -18.72 8.02
N GLU A 30 -5.54 -18.13 6.82
CA GLU A 30 -5.93 -18.76 5.55
C GLU A 30 -4.85 -19.69 4.97
N ASP A 31 -3.57 -19.42 5.22
CA ASP A 31 -2.44 -20.15 4.62
C ASP A 31 -1.86 -21.30 5.49
N LEU A 32 -2.33 -21.49 6.72
CA LEU A 32 -1.81 -22.52 7.64
C LEU A 32 -2.84 -23.62 7.96
N ALA A 33 -2.36 -24.86 8.12
CA ALA A 33 -3.20 -25.99 8.54
C ALA A 33 -3.70 -25.80 9.99
N PRO A 34 -4.91 -26.29 10.35
CA PRO A 34 -5.52 -26.09 11.69
C PRO A 34 -4.64 -26.50 12.88
N ALA A 35 -3.75 -27.47 12.69
CA ALA A 35 -2.81 -27.93 13.71
C ALA A 35 -1.73 -26.90 14.09
N GLN A 36 -1.45 -25.92 13.22
CA GLN A 36 -0.46 -24.86 13.45
C GLN A 36 -1.08 -23.62 14.13
N LEU A 37 -2.40 -23.44 14.03
CA LEU A 37 -3.15 -22.39 14.73
C LEU A 37 -3.20 -22.59 16.25
N ALA A 38 -3.17 -23.84 16.73
CA ALA A 38 -3.41 -24.18 18.15
C ALA A 38 -2.29 -23.73 19.13
N ASN A 39 -1.13 -23.28 18.63
CA ASN A 39 0.04 -22.93 19.47
C ASN A 39 0.36 -21.43 19.57
N ARG A 40 -0.51 -20.52 19.12
CA ARG A 40 -0.16 -19.09 18.99
C ARG A 40 -0.49 -18.23 20.21
N ASN A 41 0.46 -18.18 21.13
CA ASN A 41 0.69 -17.05 22.05
C ASN A 41 1.89 -16.17 21.63
N HIS A 42 2.37 -16.25 20.38
CA HIS A 42 3.51 -15.45 19.91
C HIS A 42 3.04 -14.16 19.20
N ASN A 43 3.47 -13.02 19.74
CA ASN A 43 3.41 -11.73 19.06
C ASN A 43 4.32 -11.78 17.83
N MET A 44 3.73 -11.77 16.62
CA MET A 44 4.50 -11.71 15.37
C MET A 44 5.29 -10.40 15.30
N THR A 45 6.55 -10.50 14.92
CA THR A 45 7.47 -9.38 14.70
C THR A 45 7.78 -9.21 13.22
N HIS A 46 8.41 -8.09 12.87
CA HIS A 46 8.82 -7.76 11.49
C HIS A 46 9.80 -8.74 10.84
N THR A 47 10.51 -9.53 11.65
CA THR A 47 11.47 -10.53 11.16
C THR A 47 10.80 -11.84 10.78
N ASP A 48 9.52 -12.03 11.13
CA ASP A 48 8.82 -13.30 10.98
C ASP A 48 8.14 -13.46 9.62
N PHE A 49 8.13 -12.42 8.76
CA PHE A 49 7.55 -12.46 7.41
C PHE A 49 8.15 -11.39 6.48
N ASP A 50 8.20 -11.65 5.17
CA ASP A 50 8.48 -10.61 4.15
C ASP A 50 7.17 -9.89 3.82
N ALA A 51 7.13 -8.57 4.05
CA ALA A 51 5.97 -7.73 3.73
C ALA A 51 5.52 -7.89 2.26
N ALA A 52 6.46 -8.15 1.35
CA ALA A 52 6.14 -8.34 -0.05
C ALA A 52 5.40 -9.64 -0.38
N ASP A 53 5.50 -10.66 0.47
CA ASP A 53 4.74 -11.90 0.29
C ASP A 53 3.30 -11.75 0.78
N VAL A 54 3.11 -10.86 1.76
CA VAL A 54 1.81 -10.58 2.37
C VAL A 54 1.03 -9.54 1.55
N ILE A 55 1.69 -8.51 1.02
CA ILE A 55 1.04 -7.45 0.24
C ILE A 55 0.70 -7.99 -1.16
N PRO A 56 -0.58 -8.21 -1.51
CA PRO A 56 -0.94 -8.89 -2.75
C PRO A 56 -0.44 -8.16 -4.00
N SER A 57 -0.50 -6.82 -4.01
CA SER A 57 -0.03 -6.00 -5.13
C SER A 57 1.48 -6.06 -5.33
N GLU A 58 2.26 -6.16 -4.25
CA GLU A 58 3.72 -6.28 -4.37
C GLU A 58 4.10 -7.68 -4.83
N TRP A 59 3.44 -8.71 -4.31
CA TRP A 59 3.64 -10.09 -4.75
C TRP A 59 3.46 -10.22 -6.27
N VAL A 60 2.37 -9.68 -6.82
CA VAL A 60 2.12 -9.69 -8.28
C VAL A 60 3.20 -8.92 -9.04
N ARG A 61 3.61 -7.74 -8.57
CA ARG A 61 4.68 -6.94 -9.21
C ARG A 61 6.03 -7.65 -9.18
N ARG A 62 6.37 -8.39 -8.12
CA ARG A 62 7.59 -9.21 -8.04
C ARG A 62 7.53 -10.40 -9.01
N LYS A 63 6.39 -11.11 -9.05
CA LYS A 63 6.14 -12.21 -10.02
C LYS A 63 6.32 -11.72 -11.46
N MET A 64 5.71 -10.60 -11.83
CA MET A 64 5.86 -9.99 -13.15
C MET A 64 7.27 -9.44 -13.41
N GLY A 65 8.01 -9.12 -12.34
CA GLY A 65 9.41 -8.70 -12.42
C GLY A 65 10.31 -9.72 -13.08
N ALA A 66 10.08 -11.01 -12.86
CA ALA A 66 10.80 -12.08 -13.54
C ALA A 66 10.57 -12.09 -15.06
N ASN A 67 9.45 -11.50 -15.49
CA ASN A 67 8.99 -11.48 -16.88
C ASN A 67 9.13 -10.08 -17.53
N GLY A 68 9.88 -9.17 -16.92
CA GLY A 68 10.24 -7.87 -17.51
C GLY A 68 9.55 -6.64 -16.90
N LEU A 69 8.81 -6.75 -15.79
CA LEU A 69 8.34 -5.56 -15.09
C LEU A 69 9.51 -4.79 -14.44
N HIS A 70 9.71 -3.53 -14.83
CA HIS A 70 10.78 -2.69 -14.34
C HIS A 70 10.76 -2.49 -12.82
N ASN A 71 11.95 -2.40 -12.20
CA ASN A 71 12.09 -2.25 -10.75
C ASN A 71 11.48 -0.96 -10.18
N TRP A 72 11.43 0.13 -10.96
CA TRP A 72 10.79 1.37 -10.51
C TRP A 72 9.28 1.21 -10.27
N ARG A 73 8.67 0.15 -10.84
CA ARG A 73 7.26 -0.23 -10.66
C ARG A 73 7.03 -1.18 -9.48
N LYS A 74 8.02 -1.40 -8.62
CA LYS A 74 7.94 -2.18 -7.38
C LYS A 74 8.13 -1.25 -6.18
N HIS A 75 7.67 -1.67 -5.01
CA HIS A 75 7.98 -0.93 -3.78
C HIS A 75 9.47 -1.07 -3.46
N THR A 76 10.04 -0.01 -2.89
CA THR A 76 11.40 -0.01 -2.35
C THR A 76 11.43 -0.75 -1.02
N THR A 77 12.62 -1.20 -0.61
CA THR A 77 12.81 -1.85 0.70
C THR A 77 12.31 -0.98 1.85
N SER A 78 12.58 0.34 1.81
CA SER A 78 12.13 1.28 2.83
C SER A 78 10.61 1.41 2.88
N GLU A 79 9.94 1.46 1.72
CA GLU A 79 8.47 1.46 1.65
C GLU A 79 7.91 0.15 2.23
N LEU A 80 8.51 -1.00 1.90
CA LEU A 80 8.09 -2.30 2.42
C LEU A 80 8.26 -2.44 3.94
N ILE A 81 9.30 -1.86 4.53
CA ILE A 81 9.49 -1.84 5.99
C ILE A 81 8.35 -1.06 6.67
N VAL A 82 8.03 0.14 6.15
CA VAL A 82 6.93 0.98 6.68
C VAL A 82 5.59 0.25 6.55
N LEU A 83 5.38 -0.42 5.42
CA LEU A 83 4.17 -1.19 5.16
C LEU A 83 4.08 -2.45 6.02
N GLY A 84 5.18 -3.18 6.24
CA GLY A 84 5.25 -4.31 7.15
C GLY A 84 4.82 -3.94 8.56
N ASP A 85 5.24 -2.76 9.04
CA ASP A 85 4.86 -2.22 10.36
C ASP A 85 3.36 -2.00 10.45
N SER A 86 2.82 -1.47 9.38
CA SER A 86 1.43 -1.12 9.24
C SER A 86 0.52 -2.35 9.21
N LEU A 87 1.02 -3.48 8.68
CA LEU A 87 0.28 -4.75 8.64
C LEU A 87 0.20 -5.45 10.00
N LEU A 88 1.17 -5.20 10.88
CA LEU A 88 1.19 -5.76 12.25
C LEU A 88 0.33 -4.94 13.21
N ARG A 89 0.10 -3.67 12.93
CA ARG A 89 -0.64 -2.78 13.83
C ARG A 89 -2.16 -3.00 13.74
N PRO A 90 -2.86 -3.11 14.88
CA PRO A 90 -4.32 -3.15 14.93
C PRO A 90 -4.93 -1.74 14.87
N LEU A 91 -4.31 -0.80 14.14
CA LEU A 91 -4.70 0.60 14.09
C LEU A 91 -4.93 1.05 12.65
N SER A 92 -5.84 2.00 12.46
CA SER A 92 -6.03 2.66 11.17
C SER A 92 -4.75 3.35 10.72
N LEU A 93 -4.44 3.25 9.43
CA LEU A 93 -3.30 3.91 8.83
C LEU A 93 -3.48 5.43 8.83
N ASP A 94 -2.46 6.15 9.29
CA ASP A 94 -2.41 7.60 9.15
C ASP A 94 -2.10 7.99 7.70
N SER A 95 -2.28 9.28 7.37
CA SER A 95 -2.12 9.79 6.00
C SER A 95 -0.69 9.65 5.47
N ILE A 96 0.34 9.69 6.32
CA ILE A 96 1.72 9.52 5.86
C ILE A 96 1.97 8.06 5.50
N THR A 97 1.46 7.13 6.29
CA THR A 97 1.50 5.70 5.99
C THR A 97 0.74 5.38 4.70
N ILE A 98 -0.45 5.95 4.50
CA ILE A 98 -1.20 5.79 3.23
C ILE A 98 -0.41 6.39 2.05
N PHE A 99 0.24 7.54 2.24
CA PHE A 99 1.09 8.13 1.21
C PHE A 99 2.32 7.26 0.90
N ALA A 100 2.93 6.61 1.90
CA ALA A 100 4.01 5.64 1.69
C ALA A 100 3.54 4.37 0.97
N ALA A 101 2.27 4.00 1.13
CA ALA A 101 1.62 2.88 0.44
C ALA A 101 1.27 3.17 -1.02
N ARG A 102 1.49 4.39 -1.52
CA ARG A 102 1.05 4.80 -2.86
C ARG A 102 1.64 3.89 -3.95
N PRO A 103 0.91 3.72 -5.07
CA PRO A 103 1.42 2.97 -6.22
C PRO A 103 2.81 3.46 -6.64
N PRO A 104 3.77 2.58 -6.94
CA PRO A 104 5.11 2.97 -7.40
C PRO A 104 5.12 3.93 -8.59
N GLU A 105 4.10 3.85 -9.45
CA GLU A 105 3.90 4.75 -10.59
C GLU A 105 3.69 6.23 -10.19
N LEU A 106 3.18 6.49 -8.98
CA LEU A 106 2.89 7.83 -8.47
C LEU A 106 3.99 8.35 -7.54
N ARG A 107 5.15 7.68 -7.49
CA ARG A 107 6.26 8.05 -6.60
C ARG A 107 6.85 9.43 -6.91
N PHE A 108 6.72 9.91 -8.14
CA PHE A 108 7.15 11.24 -8.56
C PHE A 108 6.43 12.37 -7.81
N ILE A 109 5.23 12.12 -7.27
CA ILE A 109 4.55 13.03 -6.36
C ILE A 109 5.22 12.96 -4.99
N ARG A 110 5.97 14.01 -4.65
CA ARG A 110 6.76 14.07 -3.40
C ARG A 110 6.01 14.72 -2.23
N ASN A 111 4.95 15.47 -2.51
CA ASN A 111 4.18 16.17 -1.49
C ASN A 111 2.91 15.37 -1.12
N PRO A 112 2.76 14.92 0.14
CA PRO A 112 1.57 14.20 0.58
C PRO A 112 0.28 15.00 0.43
N ALA A 113 0.30 16.32 0.67
CA ALA A 113 -0.89 17.16 0.55
C ALA A 113 -1.42 17.17 -0.88
N LEU A 114 -0.54 17.38 -1.86
CA LEU A 114 -0.88 17.34 -3.28
C LEU A 114 -1.37 15.94 -3.70
N TYR A 115 -0.78 14.87 -3.15
CA TYR A 115 -1.27 13.52 -3.42
C TYR A 115 -2.72 13.32 -2.98
N PHE A 116 -3.09 13.72 -1.77
CA PHE A 116 -4.46 13.56 -1.28
C PHE A 116 -5.45 14.54 -1.93
N GLU A 117 -4.96 15.69 -2.38
CA GLU A 117 -5.73 16.65 -3.14
C GLU A 117 -6.03 16.14 -4.56
N TRP A 118 -5.01 15.65 -5.27
CA TRP A 118 -5.11 15.28 -6.68
C TRP A 118 -5.70 13.92 -6.92
N PHE A 119 -5.51 12.97 -6.00
CA PHE A 119 -5.92 11.59 -6.20
C PHE A 119 -7.08 11.20 -5.29
N ALA A 120 -8.03 10.46 -5.86
CA ALA A 120 -9.07 9.77 -5.12
C ALA A 120 -8.63 8.34 -4.85
N ARG A 121 -8.71 7.92 -3.59
CA ARG A 121 -8.40 6.57 -3.13
C ARG A 121 -9.71 5.83 -2.87
N ARG A 122 -9.97 4.76 -3.62
CA ARG A 122 -11.21 3.98 -3.53
C ARG A 122 -10.92 2.54 -3.09
N PRO A 123 -11.62 2.01 -2.07
CA PRO A 123 -11.48 0.60 -1.73
C PRO A 123 -11.95 -0.25 -2.91
N MET A 124 -11.26 -1.36 -3.16
CA MET A 124 -11.74 -2.35 -4.13
C MET A 124 -12.84 -3.19 -3.48
N ASP A 125 -14.02 -3.24 -4.11
CA ASP A 125 -15.18 -3.94 -3.57
C ASP A 125 -14.86 -5.41 -3.28
N ASN A 126 -15.23 -5.83 -2.06
CA ASN A 126 -15.04 -7.16 -1.48
C ASN A 126 -13.61 -7.70 -1.43
N PHE A 127 -12.60 -6.91 -1.81
CA PHE A 127 -11.23 -7.39 -1.97
C PHE A 127 -10.66 -7.96 -0.67
N THR A 128 -10.84 -7.28 0.46
CA THR A 128 -10.31 -7.72 1.77
C THR A 128 -11.02 -8.94 2.36
N ASN A 129 -12.13 -9.38 1.77
CA ASN A 129 -12.87 -10.57 2.18
C ASN A 129 -12.63 -11.75 1.21
N GLU A 130 -11.93 -11.52 0.11
CA GLU A 130 -11.52 -12.57 -0.83
C GLU A 130 -10.28 -13.30 -0.30
N PRO A 131 -10.17 -14.62 -0.50
CA PRO A 131 -8.95 -15.37 -0.22
C PRO A 131 -7.75 -14.74 -0.96
N THR A 132 -6.58 -14.79 -0.32
CA THR A 132 -5.33 -14.22 -0.85
C THR A 132 -5.01 -14.63 -2.29
N LEU A 133 -5.31 -15.87 -2.69
CA LEU A 133 -5.12 -16.34 -4.06
C LEU A 133 -6.01 -15.57 -5.07
N LYS A 134 -7.30 -15.36 -4.75
CA LYS A 134 -8.23 -14.63 -5.62
C LYS A 134 -7.87 -13.16 -5.73
N GLN A 135 -7.40 -12.56 -4.64
CA GLN A 135 -6.86 -11.20 -4.63
C GLN A 135 -5.72 -11.06 -5.64
N ARG A 136 -4.76 -12.01 -5.63
CA ARG A 136 -3.62 -12.03 -6.55
C ARG A 136 -4.07 -12.21 -8.00
N GLU A 137 -4.96 -13.15 -8.29
CA GLU A 137 -5.52 -13.36 -9.64
C GLU A 137 -6.20 -12.10 -10.18
N ARG A 138 -7.00 -11.41 -9.35
CA ARG A 138 -7.64 -10.15 -9.73
C ARG A 138 -6.62 -9.05 -10.03
N LEU A 139 -5.57 -8.94 -9.23
CA LEU A 139 -4.51 -7.97 -9.43
C LEU A 139 -3.66 -8.25 -10.67
N GLU A 140 -3.45 -9.52 -11.03
CA GLU A 140 -2.78 -9.91 -12.28
C GLU A 140 -3.52 -9.42 -13.54
N LEU A 141 -4.84 -9.22 -13.46
CA LEU A 141 -5.64 -8.61 -14.53
C LEU A 141 -5.57 -7.09 -14.57
N MET A 142 -5.15 -6.45 -13.46
CA MET A 142 -5.16 -5.00 -13.30
C MET A 142 -3.77 -4.37 -13.47
N ILE A 143 -2.72 -5.11 -13.14
CA ILE A 143 -1.32 -4.71 -13.26
C ILE A 143 -0.77 -5.28 -14.58
N ASP A 144 -0.41 -4.39 -15.49
CA ASP A 144 0.07 -4.74 -16.83
C ASP A 144 1.56 -4.36 -16.98
N TYR A 145 2.27 -4.93 -17.95
CA TYR A 145 3.64 -4.52 -18.27
C TYR A 145 3.70 -3.08 -18.79
N SER A 146 2.67 -2.64 -19.52
CA SER A 146 2.50 -1.25 -19.94
C SER A 146 1.97 -0.40 -18.80
N TYR A 147 2.65 0.72 -18.55
CA TYR A 147 2.20 1.71 -17.57
C TYR A 147 0.87 2.37 -17.99
N GLN A 148 0.57 2.43 -19.29
CA GLN A 148 -0.66 3.03 -19.82
C GLN A 148 -1.90 2.18 -19.56
N LYS A 149 -1.72 0.86 -19.43
CA LYS A 149 -2.80 -0.11 -19.21
C LYS A 149 -2.94 -0.52 -17.74
N THR A 150 -1.93 -0.20 -16.93
CA THR A 150 -1.94 -0.56 -15.51
C THR A 150 -2.89 0.34 -14.73
N HIS A 151 -3.67 -0.30 -13.87
CA HIS A 151 -4.41 0.39 -12.83
C HIS A 151 -3.47 0.75 -11.67
N TRP A 152 -3.62 1.95 -11.12
CA TRP A 152 -2.86 2.37 -9.96
C TRP A 152 -3.44 1.75 -8.69
N ILE A 153 -2.78 0.70 -8.20
CA ILE A 153 -3.16 0.00 -6.97
C ILE A 153 -2.13 0.27 -5.89
N ASP A 154 -2.58 0.74 -4.74
CA ASP A 154 -1.76 0.99 -3.57
C ASP A 154 -1.51 -0.31 -2.78
N ALA A 155 -0.52 -0.31 -1.88
CA ALA A 155 -0.16 -1.48 -1.07
C ALA A 155 -1.24 -1.91 -0.05
N THR A 156 -2.33 -1.16 0.05
CA THR A 156 -3.43 -1.39 1.00
C THR A 156 -4.73 -1.77 0.27
N ASN A 157 -4.61 -2.25 -0.97
CA ASN A 157 -5.70 -2.76 -1.80
C ASN A 157 -6.74 -1.70 -2.17
N HIS A 158 -6.32 -0.45 -2.38
CA HIS A 158 -7.18 0.60 -2.92
C HIS A 158 -6.74 0.96 -4.33
N GLN A 159 -7.73 1.22 -5.17
CA GLN A 159 -7.52 1.78 -6.49
C GLN A 159 -7.40 3.31 -6.39
N ILE A 160 -6.37 3.85 -7.01
CA ILE A 160 -6.08 5.27 -7.07
C ILE A 160 -6.53 5.80 -8.43
N GLN A 161 -7.23 6.93 -8.40
CA GLN A 161 -7.74 7.60 -9.60
C GLN A 161 -7.38 9.08 -9.54
N LEU A 162 -6.93 9.64 -10.66
CA LEU A 162 -6.74 11.09 -10.78
C LEU A 162 -8.10 11.78 -10.73
N ARG A 163 -8.25 12.80 -9.88
CA ARG A 163 -9.44 13.64 -9.88
C ARG A 163 -9.42 14.51 -11.14
N ARG A 164 -10.55 14.59 -11.83
CA ARG A 164 -10.70 15.40 -13.04
C ARG A 164 -10.28 16.87 -12.83
N ALA A 165 -10.60 17.43 -11.66
CA ALA A 165 -10.27 18.81 -11.32
C ALA A 165 -8.76 19.07 -11.15
N ALA A 166 -7.98 18.04 -10.85
CA ALA A 166 -6.54 18.14 -10.61
C ALA A 166 -5.69 17.84 -11.86
N LEU A 167 -6.33 17.57 -13.01
CA LEU A 167 -5.62 17.16 -14.22
C LEU A 167 -4.62 18.23 -14.68
N THR A 168 -5.04 19.49 -14.73
CA THR A 168 -4.18 20.60 -15.11
C THR A 168 -3.02 20.77 -14.14
N ASP A 169 -3.29 20.79 -12.83
CA ASP A 169 -2.26 20.96 -11.80
C ASP A 169 -1.20 19.84 -11.86
N VAL A 170 -1.61 18.60 -12.12
CA VAL A 170 -0.70 17.46 -12.25
C VAL A 170 0.16 17.59 -13.51
N VAL A 171 -0.41 18.03 -14.63
CA VAL A 171 0.36 18.25 -15.87
C VAL A 171 1.40 19.34 -15.64
N ASP A 172 1.00 20.50 -15.09
CA ASP A 172 1.89 21.61 -14.80
C ASP A 172 3.00 21.20 -13.82
N TYR A 173 2.66 20.39 -12.80
CA TYR A 173 3.63 19.84 -11.86
C TYR A 173 4.66 18.96 -12.56
N VAL A 174 4.23 18.06 -13.44
CA VAL A 174 5.11 17.12 -14.16
C VAL A 174 5.99 17.82 -15.17
N GLU A 175 5.47 18.82 -15.90
CA GLU A 175 6.26 19.63 -16.84
C GLU A 175 7.31 20.50 -16.13
N GLY A 176 7.07 20.81 -14.85
CA GLY A 176 8.02 21.53 -13.99
C GLY A 176 9.06 20.66 -13.27
N LEU A 177 9.02 19.33 -13.40
CA LEU A 177 10.00 18.40 -12.79
C LEU A 177 11.32 18.31 -13.56
#